data_AF-A0A7Y2IWB1-F1
#
_entry.id   AF-A0A7Y2IWB1-F1
#
_cell.length_a   1.000
_cell.length_b   1.000
_cell.length_c   1.000
_cell.angle_alpha   90.00
_cell.angle_beta   90.00
_cell.angle_gamma   90.00
#
_symmetry.space_group_name_H-M   'P 1'
#
loop_
_entity.id
_entity.type
_entity.pdbx_description
1 polymer ?
#
loop_
_entity_poly.entity_id
_entity_poly.type
_entity_poly.pdbx_seq_one_letter_code
_entity_poly.pdbx_strand_id
1 'polypeptide(L)'
;MSRIVYVNGEFVPEDEAKVSVFDRGFLFADGVYEVTSVLGGKLIDFPGHAARLRRSLAELEMDSPIEDDDLLAVHRELVARNGIEDGLV
;
A
#
# COMPACT_ATOMS: atom_id res chain seq x y z
N MET A 1 -8.00 19.70 -0.28
CA MET A 1 -8.51 18.37 -0.69
C MET A 1 -7.81 17.37 0.20
N SER A 2 -8.54 16.39 0.74
CA SER A 2 -7.95 15.32 1.55
C SER A 2 -7.04 14.44 0.69
N ARG A 3 -6.08 13.74 1.32
CA ARG A 3 -5.18 12.83 0.62
C ARG A 3 -5.98 11.70 -0.01
N ILE A 4 -5.57 11.21 -1.19
CA ILE A 4 -6.11 10.00 -1.80
C ILE A 4 -5.40 8.76 -1.24
N VAL A 5 -6.18 7.75 -0.86
CA VAL A 5 -5.70 6.43 -0.43
C VAL A 5 -6.29 5.34 -1.33
N TYR A 6 -5.69 4.16 -1.34
CA TYR A 6 -6.18 3.00 -2.07
C TYR A 6 -6.69 1.94 -1.08
N VAL A 7 -7.99 1.63 -1.10
CA VAL A 7 -8.62 0.67 -0.19
C VAL A 7 -9.74 -0.07 -0.91
N ASN A 8 -9.87 -1.37 -0.67
CA ASN A 8 -10.89 -2.23 -1.30
C ASN A 8 -10.93 -2.16 -2.85
N GLY A 9 -9.78 -1.93 -3.50
CA GLY A 9 -9.68 -1.84 -4.95
C GLY A 9 -9.94 -0.45 -5.54
N GLU A 10 -10.17 0.57 -4.70
CA GLU A 10 -10.59 1.91 -5.13
C GLU A 10 -9.68 3.01 -4.57
N PHE A 11 -9.49 4.06 -5.37
CA PHE A 11 -8.84 5.30 -4.93
C PHE A 11 -9.88 6.25 -4.38
N VAL A 12 -9.84 6.54 -3.08
CA VAL A 12 -10.83 7.36 -2.38
C VAL A 12 -10.16 8.47 -1.58
N PRO A 13 -10.86 9.58 -1.29
CA PRO A 13 -10.45 10.52 -0.26
C PRO A 13 -10.24 9.81 1.09
N GLU A 14 -9.19 10.17 1.84
CA GLU A 14 -8.82 9.48 3.10
C GLU A 14 -9.92 9.52 4.16
N ASP A 15 -10.76 10.56 4.14
CA ASP A 15 -11.92 10.75 5.00
C ASP A 15 -13.12 9.86 4.62
N GLU A 16 -13.10 9.26 3.44
CA GLU A 16 -14.11 8.30 2.97
C GLU A 16 -13.65 6.83 3.09
N ALA A 17 -12.37 6.60 3.38
CA ALA A 17 -11.77 5.27 3.45
C ALA A 17 -12.36 4.42 4.60
N LYS A 18 -12.72 3.17 4.29
CA LYS A 18 -13.35 2.25 5.25
C LYS A 18 -12.72 0.87 5.18
N VAL A 19 -12.43 0.33 6.36
CA VAL A 19 -12.09 -1.08 6.57
C VAL A 19 -13.20 -1.71 7.41
N SER A 20 -13.48 -3.00 7.19
CA SER A 20 -14.47 -3.72 8.00
C SER A 20 -14.03 -3.80 9.46
N VAL A 21 -14.95 -3.61 10.40
CA VAL A 21 -14.69 -3.88 11.82
C VAL A 21 -14.40 -5.35 12.11
N PHE A 22 -14.69 -6.24 11.15
CA PHE A 22 -14.38 -7.67 11.20
C PHE A 22 -13.11 -8.06 10.44
N ASP A 23 -12.35 -7.07 9.94
CA ASP A 23 -11.05 -7.33 9.32
C ASP A 23 -10.10 -7.97 10.36
N ARG A 24 -9.39 -9.04 9.96
CA ARG A 24 -8.49 -9.77 10.87
C ARG A 24 -7.28 -8.92 11.28
N GLY A 25 -6.80 -8.04 10.40
CA GLY A 25 -5.77 -7.06 10.70
C GLY A 25 -6.23 -6.07 11.78
N PHE A 26 -7.52 -5.71 11.79
CA PHE A 26 -8.09 -4.87 12.85
C PHE A 26 -8.34 -5.64 14.16
N LEU A 27 -8.98 -6.81 14.08
CA LEU A 27 -9.40 -7.57 15.27
C LEU A 27 -8.23 -8.23 16.01
N PHE A 28 -7.21 -8.69 15.28
CA PHE A 28 -6.17 -9.57 15.82
C PHE A 28 -4.74 -9.10 15.50
N ALA A 29 -4.58 -7.93 14.88
CA ALA A 29 -3.30 -7.47 14.33
C ALA A 29 -2.67 -8.49 13.35
N ASP A 30 -3.52 -9.28 12.69
CA ASP A 30 -3.13 -10.36 11.79
C ASP A 30 -2.92 -9.82 10.38
N GLY A 31 -1.72 -9.29 10.13
CA GLY A 31 -1.35 -8.73 8.84
C GLY A 31 0.12 -8.32 8.76
N VAL A 32 0.57 -8.06 7.54
CA VAL A 32 1.91 -7.54 7.22
C VAL A 32 1.74 -6.15 6.60
N TYR A 33 2.68 -5.25 6.90
CA TYR A 33 2.76 -3.95 6.23
C TYR A 33 4.12 -3.73 5.61
N GLU A 34 4.17 -2.83 4.64
CA GLU A 34 5.40 -2.26 4.11
C GLU A 34 5.27 -0.76 3.92
N VAL A 35 6.41 -0.06 3.83
CA VAL A 35 6.47 1.38 3.56
C VAL A 35 7.54 1.64 2.51
N THR A 36 7.19 2.34 1.43
CA THR A 36 8.10 2.70 0.34
C THR A 36 8.39 4.19 0.34
N SER A 37 9.68 4.56 0.34
CA SER A 37 10.08 5.97 0.28
C SER A 37 9.89 6.58 -1.12
N VAL A 38 9.56 7.86 -1.16
CA VAL A 38 9.48 8.69 -2.36
C VAL A 38 10.47 9.84 -2.22
N LEU A 39 11.34 10.03 -3.22
CA LEU A 39 12.23 11.19 -3.30
C LEU A 39 12.20 11.77 -4.71
N GLY A 40 12.01 13.09 -4.82
CA GLY A 40 11.84 13.77 -6.11
C GLY A 40 10.75 13.15 -7.00
N GLY A 41 9.63 12.72 -6.40
CA GLY A 41 8.48 12.10 -7.07
C GLY A 41 8.72 10.65 -7.54
N LYS A 42 9.79 9.99 -7.08
CA LYS A 42 10.14 8.63 -7.49
C LYS A 42 10.19 7.69 -6.30
N LEU A 43 9.57 6.52 -6.47
CA LEU A 43 9.68 5.42 -5.52
C LEU A 43 11.13 4.92 -5.44
N ILE A 44 11.61 4.73 -4.22
CA ILE A 44 12.94 4.19 -3.94
C ILE A 44 12.83 2.70 -3.67
N ASP A 45 13.64 1.92 -4.39
CA ASP A 45 13.81 0.47 -4.18
C ASP A 45 12.50 -0.34 -4.09
N PHE A 46 11.46 0.03 -4.85
CA PHE A 46 10.18 -0.68 -4.86
C PHE A 46 10.33 -2.21 -5.03
N PRO A 47 11.19 -2.74 -5.94
CA PRO A 47 11.36 -4.18 -6.06
C PRO A 47 11.84 -4.86 -4.77
N GLY A 48 12.70 -4.20 -3.99
CA GLY A 48 13.15 -4.69 -2.68
C GLY A 48 12.02 -4.73 -1.65
N HIS A 49 11.19 -3.69 -1.61
CA HIS A 49 10.01 -3.61 -0.76
C HIS A 49 8.96 -4.67 -1.11
N ALA A 50 8.62 -4.82 -2.40
CA ALA A 50 7.69 -5.84 -2.88
C ALA A 50 8.17 -7.27 -2.58
N ALA A 51 9.46 -7.55 -2.82
CA ALA A 51 10.04 -8.84 -2.48
C ALA A 51 9.98 -9.14 -0.98
N ARG A 52 10.19 -8.13 -0.12
CA ARG A 52 10.06 -8.25 1.33
C ARG A 52 8.63 -8.48 1.77
N LEU A 53 7.66 -7.74 1.22
CA LEU A 53 6.23 -7.94 1.47
C LEU A 53 5.81 -9.37 1.12
N ARG A 54 6.14 -9.83 -0.09
CA ARG A 54 5.82 -11.18 -0.58
C ARG A 54 6.43 -12.27 0.30
N ARG A 55 7.70 -12.12 0.71
CA ARG A 55 8.33 -13.05 1.66
C ARG A 55 7.58 -13.07 2.99
N SER A 56 7.31 -11.91 3.58
CA SER A 56 6.63 -11.82 4.88
C SER A 56 5.22 -12.40 4.85
N LEU A 57 4.47 -12.20 3.77
CA LEU A 57 3.17 -12.84 3.55
C LEU A 57 3.30 -14.37 3.47
N ALA A 58 4.28 -14.87 2.73
CA ALA A 58 4.53 -16.31 2.61
C ALA A 58 4.90 -16.98 3.94
N GLU A 59 5.72 -16.34 4.80
CA GLU A 59 6.07 -16.85 6.13
C GLU A 59 4.86 -16.97 7.08
N LEU A 60 3.78 -16.23 6.80
CA LEU A 60 2.53 -16.26 7.55
C LEU A 60 1.42 -17.04 6.83
N GLU A 61 1.74 -17.70 5.71
CA GLU A 61 0.77 -18.43 4.87
C GLU A 61 -0.41 -17.53 4.43
N MET A 62 -0.13 -16.25 4.15
CA MET A 62 -1.09 -15.27 3.67
C MET A 62 -0.96 -15.06 2.16
N ASP A 63 -2.08 -15.20 1.44
CA ASP A 63 -2.12 -14.86 0.01
C ASP A 63 -2.15 -13.34 -0.19
N SER A 64 -1.35 -12.85 -1.12
CA SER A 64 -1.45 -11.45 -1.56
C SER A 64 -2.69 -11.26 -2.42
N PRO A 65 -3.54 -10.24 -2.17
CA PRO A 65 -4.70 -9.95 -3.03
C PRO A 65 -4.32 -9.19 -4.31
N ILE A 66 -3.03 -8.87 -4.49
CA ILE A 66 -2.53 -8.04 -5.60
C ILE A 66 -1.14 -8.53 -6.04
N GLU A 67 -0.89 -8.49 -7.35
CA GLU A 67 0.41 -8.81 -7.95
C GLU A 67 1.38 -7.63 -7.85
N ASP A 68 2.69 -7.90 -7.89
CA ASP A 68 3.75 -6.89 -7.71
C ASP A 68 3.64 -5.73 -8.73
N ASP A 69 3.31 -6.03 -9.99
CA ASP A 69 3.17 -5.03 -11.06
C ASP A 69 1.95 -4.12 -10.86
N ASP A 70 0.84 -4.68 -10.38
CA ASP A 70 -0.37 -3.92 -10.06
C ASP A 70 -0.16 -3.07 -8.80
N LEU A 71 0.53 -3.60 -7.79
CA LEU A 71 0.92 -2.86 -6.60
C LEU A 71 1.83 -1.67 -6.94
N LEU A 72 2.76 -1.86 -7.89
CA LEU A 72 3.61 -0.79 -8.42
C LEU A 72 2.79 0.30 -9.10
N ALA A 73 1.80 -0.09 -9.91
CA ALA A 73 0.89 0.85 -10.57
C ALA A 73 0.10 1.66 -9.54
N VAL A 74 -0.42 1.02 -8.49
CA VAL A 74 -1.12 1.69 -7.38
C VAL A 74 -0.20 2.69 -6.67
N HIS A 75 1.04 2.31 -6.35
CA HIS A 75 1.99 3.22 -5.69
C HIS A 75 2.27 4.46 -6.54
N ARG A 76 2.49 4.28 -7.85
CA ARG A 76 2.74 5.39 -8.78
C ARG A 76 1.53 6.32 -8.87
N GLU A 77 0.33 5.76 -8.89
CA GLU A 77 -0.91 6.54 -8.93
C GLU A 77 -1.11 7.32 -7.62
N LEU A 78 -0.79 6.73 -6.46
CA LEU A 78 -0.83 7.42 -5.16
C LEU A 78 0.17 8.58 -5.10
N VAL A 79 1.39 8.41 -5.63
CA VAL A 79 2.38 9.49 -5.74
C VAL A 79 1.83 10.62 -6.62
N ALA A 80 1.29 10.29 -7.79
CA ALA A 80 0.79 11.27 -8.75
C ALA A 80 -0.42 12.05 -8.22
N ARG A 81 -1.45 11.35 -7.70
CA ARG A 81 -2.69 11.98 -7.20
C ARG A 81 -2.48 12.87 -5.99
N ASN A 82 -1.52 12.51 -5.13
CA ASN A 82 -1.22 13.26 -3.93
C ASN A 82 -0.11 14.31 -4.11
N GLY A 83 0.52 14.38 -5.29
CA GLY A 83 1.64 15.29 -5.55
C GLY A 83 2.82 15.05 -4.61
N ILE A 84 3.14 13.80 -4.28
CA ILE A 84 4.21 13.47 -3.33
C ILE A 84 5.56 13.71 -4.01
N GLU A 85 6.26 14.77 -3.62
CA GLU A 85 7.62 15.04 -4.07
C GLU A 85 8.64 14.29 -3.20
N ASP A 86 8.61 14.50 -1.89
CA ASP A 86 9.40 13.76 -0.91
C ASP A 86 8.49 13.24 0.20
N GLY A 87 8.52 11.93 0.47
CA GLY A 87 7.61 11.33 1.43
C GLY A 87 7.59 9.81 1.40
N LEU A 88 6.43 9.25 1.71
CA LEU A 88 6.21 7.82 1.86
C LEU A 88 4.89 7.43 1.20
N VAL A 89 4.88 6.24 0.59
CA VAL A 89 3.68 5.48 0.26
C VAL A 89 3.63 4.26 1.18
#